data_AF-A0A381YHF3-F1
#
_entry.id   AF-A0A381YHF3-F1
#
_cell.length_a   1.000
_cell.length_b   1.000
_cell.length_c   1.000
_cell.angle_alpha   90.00
_cell.angle_beta   90.00
_cell.angle_gamma   90.00
#
_symmetry.space_group_name_H-M   'P 1'
#
loop_
_entity.id
_entity.type
_entity.pdbx_description
1 polymer ?
#
loop_
_entity_poly.entity_id
_entity_poly.type
_entity_poly.pdbx_seq_one_letter_code
_entity_poly.pdbx_strand_id
1 'polypeptide(L)'
;MHAAISVDVTSLSIDEGYWDHYEIVLDEAPDGVVIITPSSDNALVTLEPAYLKFNKVNYDEPQFVKVFTEWDIDGADTTATISHTVGGTDTVFASASIADVSVTGVDQHTDTDGDGSHDGIDDDDDGDGVDDANEDAGCDLLADCDGDGTNDDTDDFDTDASETTDTDGDGVGDNGDDFPSDATEDTDTDGDGVGDNGDEYPDDANETTDTDGDGVGDNGDDFPSDANETTDTDGDGVGDNTDWNASDASEWNDNDGDGTGDNADIDDDDDTVNDTDEESNSTLDCSVSTDCDGDGYSDADDAFDLDPEAWDDNDGDGLADTFPNLLVEDWVTVEMCSVTVLSTDDDSDGDTEEDAECDFTLPAGETMDLYVQTGAWSGETGIKLTHPDGSQTVWAHGTWGAANYQLYFFGSFTDAGDYTLQIYDSFGDSCNPGADGCYAAASYTYMAGMAIPSTSGYGTTLDNDDDNDGFSDWDEGICGTDSFNASDVPTDSDSDGLCDDGVDDDDENDGVDDADEDAGCELVADCDGDGVDDVTDAFDSDASETTDMDGDGIGDNTDSDLDGDGFGNANDDFPSDASEHNDNDGDGVGDNADADD
;
A
#
# COMPACT_ATOMS: atom_id res chain seq x y z
N MET A 1 78.28 78.38 -12.14
CA MET A 1 76.81 78.39 -12.05
C MET A 1 76.42 79.84 -12.17
N HIS A 2 75.42 80.17 -12.97
CA HIS A 2 74.90 81.53 -13.02
C HIS A 2 73.91 81.66 -11.86
N ALA A 3 74.05 82.69 -11.04
CA ALA A 3 73.09 83.02 -9.98
C ALA A 3 71.68 83.11 -10.58
N ALA A 4 70.71 82.47 -9.93
CA ALA A 4 69.33 82.37 -10.39
C ALA A 4 68.35 82.84 -9.30
N ILE A 5 67.25 83.43 -9.76
CA ILE A 5 66.12 83.82 -8.93
C ILE A 5 64.95 82.95 -9.38
N SER A 6 64.27 82.28 -8.44
CA SER A 6 63.16 81.37 -8.73
C SER A 6 61.83 81.90 -8.19
N VAL A 7 60.77 81.65 -8.95
CA VAL A 7 59.37 81.68 -8.50
C VAL A 7 58.87 80.25 -8.30
N ASP A 8 57.98 80.02 -7.34
CA ASP A 8 57.39 78.70 -7.05
C ASP A 8 56.27 78.32 -8.03
N VAL A 9 55.49 79.31 -8.51
CA VAL A 9 54.46 79.14 -9.53
C VAL A 9 54.66 80.08 -10.72
N THR A 10 54.16 79.67 -11.89
CA THR A 10 54.11 80.50 -13.10
C THR A 10 52.69 80.91 -13.49
N SER A 11 51.68 80.45 -12.74
CA SER A 11 50.28 80.79 -12.96
C SER A 11 49.47 80.75 -11.66
N LEU A 12 48.50 81.64 -11.50
CA LEU A 12 47.51 81.68 -10.41
C LEU A 12 46.09 81.76 -10.99
N SER A 13 45.15 81.06 -10.37
CA SER A 13 43.70 81.17 -10.62
C SER A 13 43.06 81.61 -9.31
N ILE A 14 42.37 82.75 -9.32
CA ILE A 14 41.83 83.42 -8.13
C ILE A 14 40.40 83.81 -8.46
N ASP A 15 39.42 83.60 -7.58
CA ASP A 15 38.08 84.13 -7.82
C ASP A 15 38.09 85.67 -7.73
N GLU A 16 37.29 86.36 -8.53
CA GLU A 16 37.22 87.82 -8.46
C GLU A 16 36.80 88.31 -7.06
N GLY A 17 37.54 89.29 -6.50
CA GLY A 17 37.36 89.77 -5.13
C GLY A 17 38.22 89.04 -4.06
N TYR A 18 38.96 87.99 -4.43
CA TYR A 18 39.84 87.23 -3.53
C TYR A 18 41.33 87.50 -3.79
N TRP A 19 42.19 86.81 -3.04
CA TRP A 19 43.65 86.94 -3.17
C TRP A 19 44.36 85.60 -2.99
N ASP A 20 45.49 85.47 -3.68
CA ASP A 20 46.45 84.39 -3.47
C ASP A 20 47.90 84.93 -3.49
N HIS A 21 48.92 84.07 -3.49
CA HIS A 21 50.31 84.49 -3.42
C HIS A 21 51.27 83.56 -4.18
N TYR A 22 52.47 84.09 -4.44
CA TYR A 22 53.61 83.30 -4.92
C TYR A 22 54.90 83.72 -4.19
N GLU A 23 55.90 82.85 -4.20
CA GLU A 23 57.16 82.99 -3.48
C GLU A 23 58.33 83.34 -4.42
N ILE A 24 59.30 84.10 -3.91
CA ILE A 24 60.58 84.38 -4.58
C ILE A 24 61.77 84.04 -3.68
N VAL A 25 62.76 83.31 -4.24
CA VAL A 25 64.01 82.88 -3.57
C VAL A 25 65.26 83.16 -4.42
N LEU A 26 66.40 83.39 -3.77
CA LEU A 26 67.74 83.47 -4.40
C LEU A 26 68.51 82.18 -4.15
N ASP A 27 69.20 81.66 -5.17
CA ASP A 27 69.95 80.41 -5.08
C ASP A 27 71.35 80.55 -4.42
N GLU A 28 71.88 81.78 -4.35
CA GLU A 28 73.16 82.07 -3.68
C GLU A 28 73.19 83.44 -3.00
N ALA A 29 74.14 83.61 -2.07
CA ALA A 29 74.26 84.82 -1.26
C ALA A 29 74.70 86.04 -2.11
N PRO A 30 73.94 87.15 -2.11
CA PRO A 30 74.33 88.36 -2.83
C PRO A 30 75.58 89.03 -2.21
N ASP A 31 76.34 89.75 -3.03
CA ASP A 31 77.48 90.58 -2.61
C ASP A 31 77.08 92.00 -2.21
N GLY A 32 75.82 92.38 -2.50
CA GLY A 32 75.19 93.62 -2.08
C GLY A 32 73.75 93.43 -1.59
N VAL A 33 72.87 94.35 -1.99
CA VAL A 33 71.43 94.27 -1.77
C VAL A 33 70.74 94.07 -3.12
N VAL A 34 69.87 93.06 -3.20
CA VAL A 34 68.99 92.81 -4.35
C VAL A 34 67.60 93.34 -4.01
N ILE A 35 67.02 94.12 -4.92
CA ILE A 35 65.66 94.65 -4.84
C ILE A 35 64.88 94.10 -6.04
N ILE A 36 63.77 93.41 -5.77
CA ILE A 36 62.87 92.87 -6.80
C ILE A 36 61.57 93.64 -6.73
N THR A 37 61.15 94.23 -7.86
CA THR A 37 59.90 95.01 -7.95
C THR A 37 58.93 94.27 -8.88
N PRO A 38 57.89 93.61 -8.36
CA PRO A 38 56.84 93.00 -9.18
C PRO A 38 55.89 94.08 -9.73
N SER A 39 55.34 93.86 -10.93
CA SER A 39 54.36 94.75 -11.57
C SER A 39 53.36 93.96 -12.40
N SER A 40 52.07 94.25 -12.23
CA SER A 40 50.98 93.73 -13.07
C SER A 40 50.77 94.62 -14.31
N ASP A 41 50.38 94.01 -15.42
CA ASP A 41 49.92 94.70 -16.64
C ASP A 41 48.43 95.04 -16.63
N ASN A 42 47.66 94.47 -15.69
CA ASN A 42 46.24 94.75 -15.49
C ASN A 42 46.01 95.53 -14.18
N ALA A 43 45.26 96.62 -14.26
CA ALA A 43 44.94 97.48 -13.13
C ALA A 43 43.97 96.85 -12.11
N LEU A 44 43.21 95.83 -12.54
CA LEU A 44 42.33 95.04 -11.67
C LEU A 44 43.09 93.96 -10.89
N VAL A 45 44.39 93.78 -11.15
CA VAL A 45 45.24 92.87 -10.40
C VAL A 45 46.28 93.66 -9.62
N THR A 46 46.13 93.70 -8.30
CA THR A 46 47.00 94.48 -7.40
C THR A 46 47.96 93.58 -6.60
N LEU A 47 49.12 94.13 -6.20
CA LEU A 47 50.24 93.36 -5.65
C LEU A 47 50.74 93.94 -4.31
N GLU A 48 51.01 93.08 -3.33
CA GLU A 48 51.61 93.47 -2.04
C GLU A 48 52.69 92.47 -1.59
N PRO A 49 53.91 92.91 -1.20
CA PRO A 49 54.40 94.29 -1.12
C PRO A 49 54.93 94.83 -2.46
N ALA A 50 55.10 96.15 -2.55
CA ALA A 50 55.57 96.82 -3.78
C ALA A 50 57.00 96.46 -4.20
N TYR A 51 57.84 95.96 -3.29
CA TYR A 51 59.17 95.41 -3.61
C TYR A 51 59.63 94.43 -2.53
N LEU A 52 60.45 93.46 -2.94
CA LEU A 52 61.16 92.53 -2.05
C LEU A 52 62.61 92.96 -1.89
N LYS A 53 63.22 92.65 -0.74
CA LYS A 53 64.60 93.04 -0.45
C LYS A 53 65.40 91.88 0.13
N PHE A 54 66.45 91.49 -0.60
CA PHE A 54 67.36 90.43 -0.20
C PHE A 54 68.76 90.97 0.07
N ASN A 55 69.40 90.40 1.08
CA ASN A 55 70.76 90.69 1.49
C ASN A 55 71.41 89.39 1.98
N LYS A 56 72.70 89.45 2.29
CA LYS A 56 73.50 88.28 2.67
C LYS A 56 72.99 87.47 3.87
N VAL A 57 72.04 88.00 4.67
CA VAL A 57 71.48 87.36 5.86
C VAL A 57 70.11 86.70 5.60
N ASN A 58 69.38 87.14 4.56
CA ASN A 58 67.99 86.69 4.32
C ASN A 58 67.75 86.25 2.86
N TYR A 59 68.81 85.94 2.11
CA TYR A 59 68.70 85.59 0.69
C TYR A 59 68.07 84.21 0.48
N ASP A 60 68.23 83.33 1.46
CA ASP A 60 67.79 81.94 1.50
C ASP A 60 66.39 81.76 2.13
N GLU A 61 65.77 82.85 2.60
CA GLU A 61 64.40 82.85 3.12
C GLU A 61 63.42 83.29 2.01
N PRO A 62 62.41 82.46 1.65
CA PRO A 62 61.38 82.85 0.69
C PRO A 62 60.64 84.10 1.12
N GLN A 63 60.39 85.00 0.15
CA GLN A 63 59.55 86.18 0.36
C GLN A 63 58.36 86.15 -0.60
N PHE A 64 57.19 86.49 -0.07
CA PHE A 64 55.91 86.34 -0.74
C PHE A 64 55.47 87.62 -1.44
N VAL A 65 54.77 87.47 -2.57
CA VAL A 65 53.98 88.53 -3.21
C VAL A 65 52.52 88.07 -3.22
N LYS A 66 51.65 88.81 -2.54
CA LYS A 66 50.20 88.64 -2.62
C LYS A 66 49.68 89.28 -3.90
N VAL A 67 48.73 88.59 -4.52
CA VAL A 67 48.04 88.97 -5.76
C VAL A 67 46.56 89.03 -5.45
N PHE A 68 45.96 90.19 -5.65
CA PHE A 68 44.52 90.41 -5.45
C PHE A 68 43.87 90.64 -6.81
N THR A 69 42.75 89.97 -7.07
CA THR A 69 41.84 90.25 -8.19
C THR A 69 40.72 91.14 -7.66
N GLU A 70 40.54 92.33 -8.24
CA GLU A 70 39.40 93.19 -7.92
C GLU A 70 38.10 92.52 -8.38
N TRP A 71 37.03 92.74 -7.65
CA TRP A 71 35.69 92.31 -8.05
C TRP A 71 35.15 93.24 -9.13
N ASP A 72 34.73 92.69 -10.26
CA ASP A 72 33.86 93.38 -11.19
C ASP A 72 32.60 92.56 -11.52
N ILE A 73 31.74 93.06 -12.41
CA ILE A 73 30.40 92.50 -12.67
C ILE A 73 30.14 92.36 -14.17
N ASP A 74 31.19 92.13 -14.94
CA ASP A 74 31.11 92.17 -16.39
C ASP A 74 30.88 90.81 -17.05
N GLY A 75 30.85 89.73 -16.26
CA GLY A 75 30.58 88.38 -16.76
C GLY A 75 31.80 87.68 -17.37
N ALA A 76 33.01 88.24 -17.21
CA ALA A 76 34.21 87.77 -17.88
C ALA A 76 35.42 87.67 -16.95
N ASP A 77 36.20 86.60 -17.13
CA ASP A 77 37.42 86.40 -16.36
C ASP A 77 38.46 87.54 -16.52
N THR A 78 38.91 88.12 -15.41
CA THR A 78 40.04 89.08 -15.38
C THR A 78 41.39 88.38 -15.63
N THR A 79 42.14 88.76 -16.68
CA THR A 79 43.50 88.20 -16.92
C THR A 79 44.63 89.20 -16.73
N ALA A 80 45.77 88.77 -16.17
CA ALA A 80 46.96 89.60 -15.97
C ALA A 80 48.29 88.83 -16.09
N THR A 81 49.37 89.53 -16.38
CA THR A 81 50.76 89.03 -16.32
C THR A 81 51.57 89.86 -15.32
N ILE A 82 52.18 89.18 -14.35
CA ILE A 82 53.08 89.80 -13.38
C ILE A 82 54.52 89.63 -13.85
N SER A 83 55.20 90.74 -14.10
CA SER A 83 56.62 90.80 -14.44
C SER A 83 57.45 91.42 -13.31
N HIS A 84 58.75 91.12 -13.27
CA HIS A 84 59.65 91.56 -12.20
C HIS A 84 60.86 92.33 -12.74
N THR A 85 61.23 93.41 -12.04
CA THR A 85 62.49 94.12 -12.29
C THR A 85 63.49 93.90 -11.16
N VAL A 86 64.73 93.52 -11.52
CA VAL A 86 65.83 93.29 -10.58
C VAL A 86 66.73 94.53 -10.54
N GLY A 87 66.98 95.04 -9.33
CA GLY A 87 67.86 96.19 -9.09
C GLY A 87 68.61 96.11 -7.76
N GLY A 88 69.28 97.19 -7.38
CA GLY A 88 70.02 97.28 -6.12
C GLY A 88 71.52 97.55 -6.31
N THR A 89 72.32 97.19 -5.30
CA THR A 89 73.79 97.39 -5.32
C THR A 89 74.57 96.10 -5.56
N ASP A 90 73.87 94.98 -5.63
CA ASP A 90 74.44 93.66 -5.88
C ASP A 90 74.95 93.53 -7.32
N THR A 91 76.06 92.81 -7.51
CA THR A 91 76.63 92.51 -8.83
C THR A 91 76.48 91.06 -9.27
N VAL A 92 76.08 90.17 -8.36
CA VAL A 92 75.90 88.72 -8.59
C VAL A 92 74.67 88.46 -9.47
N PHE A 93 73.55 89.13 -9.17
CA PHE A 93 72.26 88.98 -9.84
C PHE A 93 71.98 90.10 -10.86
N ALA A 94 72.97 90.92 -11.20
CA ALA A 94 72.81 92.09 -12.07
C ALA A 94 72.31 91.76 -13.49
N SER A 95 72.42 90.50 -13.93
CA SER A 95 71.90 90.00 -15.21
C SER A 95 70.87 88.87 -15.06
N ALA A 96 70.33 88.64 -13.86
CA ALA A 96 69.31 87.62 -13.62
C ALA A 96 67.95 88.07 -14.14
N SER A 97 67.16 87.13 -14.64
CA SER A 97 65.75 87.32 -15.02
C SER A 97 64.87 86.41 -14.17
N ILE A 98 63.64 86.85 -13.92
CA ILE A 98 62.61 86.11 -13.19
C ILE A 98 61.51 85.75 -14.18
N ALA A 99 60.90 84.57 -14.05
CA ALA A 99 59.78 84.17 -14.91
C ALA A 99 58.53 85.00 -14.59
N ASP A 100 57.76 85.34 -15.62
CA ASP A 100 56.46 85.98 -15.43
C ASP A 100 55.45 85.02 -14.79
N VAL A 101 54.47 85.55 -14.06
CA VAL A 101 53.36 84.79 -13.46
C VAL A 101 52.04 85.24 -14.11
N SER A 102 51.32 84.32 -14.76
CA SER A 102 49.99 84.61 -15.33
C SER A 102 48.89 84.50 -14.26
N VAL A 103 47.91 85.39 -14.28
CA VAL A 103 46.80 85.41 -13.32
C VAL A 103 45.49 85.36 -14.10
N THR A 104 44.57 84.48 -13.68
CA THR A 104 43.17 84.44 -14.11
C THR A 104 42.27 84.67 -12.89
N GLY A 105 41.49 85.74 -12.93
CA GLY A 105 40.35 86.07 -12.08
C GLY A 105 39.11 85.36 -12.61
N VAL A 106 38.51 84.41 -11.90
CA VAL A 106 37.32 83.67 -12.39
C VAL A 106 36.04 84.41 -12.00
N ASP A 107 35.18 84.67 -12.99
CA ASP A 107 33.85 85.27 -12.80
C ASP A 107 32.81 84.20 -12.42
N GLN A 108 31.85 84.52 -11.53
CA GLN A 108 30.93 83.55 -10.90
C GLN A 108 29.48 84.07 -10.82
N HIS A 109 28.88 84.50 -11.94
CA HIS A 109 27.64 85.30 -11.97
C HIS A 109 26.37 84.58 -12.49
N THR A 110 26.17 83.29 -12.26
CA THR A 110 24.84 82.66 -12.41
C THR A 110 24.11 82.62 -11.07
N ASP A 111 22.96 83.30 -11.01
CA ASP A 111 22.06 83.52 -9.86
C ASP A 111 20.65 83.47 -10.46
N THR A 112 20.07 82.26 -10.46
CA THR A 112 18.89 81.91 -11.26
C THR A 112 17.59 82.49 -10.69
N ASP A 113 17.42 82.52 -9.37
CA ASP A 113 16.25 83.08 -8.69
C ASP A 113 16.37 84.60 -8.37
N GLY A 114 17.60 85.13 -8.38
CA GLY A 114 17.89 86.55 -8.14
C GLY A 114 17.87 86.96 -6.66
N ASP A 115 18.02 86.02 -5.72
CA ASP A 115 18.07 86.30 -4.28
C ASP A 115 19.44 86.83 -3.80
N GLY A 116 20.47 86.65 -4.64
CA GLY A 116 21.83 87.10 -4.41
C GLY A 116 22.80 86.03 -3.88
N SER A 117 22.35 84.80 -3.71
CA SER A 117 23.16 83.58 -3.74
C SER A 117 23.41 83.20 -5.21
N HIS A 118 24.37 82.33 -5.49
CA HIS A 118 24.69 81.95 -6.86
C HIS A 118 24.57 80.44 -6.97
N ASP A 119 24.18 79.92 -8.13
CA ASP A 119 23.71 78.52 -8.28
C ASP A 119 24.72 77.46 -7.75
N GLY A 120 26.02 77.75 -7.78
CA GLY A 120 27.04 76.84 -7.20
C GLY A 120 27.12 76.81 -5.66
N ILE A 121 26.34 77.63 -4.95
CA ILE A 121 26.30 77.80 -3.49
C ILE A 121 24.86 77.91 -2.97
N ASP A 122 23.92 78.34 -3.81
CA ASP A 122 22.51 78.32 -3.49
C ASP A 122 22.05 76.88 -3.25
N ASP A 123 21.14 76.70 -2.29
CA ASP A 123 20.56 75.40 -1.99
C ASP A 123 19.11 75.31 -2.54
N ASP A 124 18.59 76.37 -3.17
CA ASP A 124 17.26 76.53 -3.80
C ASP A 124 17.41 77.41 -5.06
N ASP A 125 17.99 76.84 -6.13
CA ASP A 125 18.49 77.55 -7.32
C ASP A 125 17.43 78.40 -8.03
N ASP A 126 16.15 78.05 -7.92
CA ASP A 126 15.04 78.73 -8.59
C ASP A 126 14.10 79.50 -7.65
N GLY A 127 14.33 79.41 -6.34
CA GLY A 127 13.67 80.19 -5.29
C GLY A 127 12.22 79.80 -5.07
N ASP A 128 11.85 78.56 -5.38
CA ASP A 128 10.51 78.03 -5.22
C ASP A 128 10.21 77.48 -3.81
N GLY A 129 11.27 77.29 -3.02
CA GLY A 129 11.21 76.87 -1.62
C GLY A 129 11.44 75.36 -1.39
N VAL A 130 11.80 74.60 -2.42
CA VAL A 130 12.31 73.23 -2.34
C VAL A 130 13.83 73.27 -2.47
N ASP A 131 14.57 72.63 -1.56
CA ASP A 131 16.02 72.58 -1.69
C ASP A 131 16.42 71.68 -2.89
N ASP A 132 17.42 72.05 -3.70
CA ASP A 132 17.92 71.31 -4.88
C ASP A 132 18.22 69.83 -4.60
N ALA A 133 18.58 69.51 -3.35
CA ALA A 133 18.89 68.15 -2.92
C ALA A 133 17.65 67.26 -2.74
N ASN A 134 16.47 67.87 -2.65
CA ASN A 134 15.18 67.22 -2.52
C ASN A 134 14.39 67.21 -3.84
N GLU A 135 14.90 67.85 -4.90
CA GLU A 135 14.33 67.77 -6.23
C GLU A 135 14.80 66.50 -6.96
N ASP A 136 13.91 65.85 -7.71
CA ASP A 136 14.28 64.70 -8.53
C ASP A 136 15.04 65.13 -9.80
N ALA A 137 15.95 64.28 -10.28
CA ALA A 137 16.91 64.66 -11.31
C ALA A 137 16.24 65.07 -12.64
N GLY A 138 16.26 66.37 -12.96
CA GLY A 138 15.61 66.95 -14.13
C GLY A 138 14.36 67.78 -13.81
N CYS A 139 13.98 67.83 -12.53
CA CYS A 139 12.96 68.70 -11.94
C CYS A 139 13.57 69.90 -11.21
N ASP A 140 14.90 70.09 -11.30
CA ASP A 140 15.75 71.06 -10.58
C ASP A 140 15.37 72.57 -10.68
N LEU A 141 14.19 72.90 -11.22
CA LEU A 141 13.67 74.25 -11.48
C LEU A 141 12.11 74.29 -11.37
N LEU A 142 11.48 73.34 -10.66
CA LEU A 142 10.02 73.18 -10.60
C LEU A 142 9.55 72.53 -9.29
N ALA A 143 8.85 73.30 -8.43
CA ALA A 143 8.25 72.82 -7.18
C ALA A 143 7.19 71.70 -7.27
N ASP A 144 6.71 71.42 -8.48
CA ASP A 144 5.62 70.49 -8.83
C ASP A 144 6.00 69.92 -10.20
N CYS A 145 6.81 68.87 -10.19
CA CYS A 145 7.52 68.43 -11.38
C CYS A 145 6.58 67.86 -12.46
N ASP A 146 5.57 67.10 -12.04
CA ASP A 146 4.60 66.47 -12.94
C ASP A 146 3.36 67.35 -13.22
N GLY A 147 3.17 68.43 -12.46
CA GLY A 147 2.17 69.46 -12.67
C GLY A 147 0.77 69.10 -12.19
N ASP A 148 0.68 68.18 -11.23
CA ASP A 148 -0.55 67.67 -10.65
C ASP A 148 -1.18 68.64 -9.63
N GLY A 149 -0.35 69.51 -9.05
CA GLY A 149 -0.73 70.54 -8.08
C GLY A 149 -0.39 70.23 -6.62
N THR A 150 0.28 69.11 -6.36
CA THR A 150 1.00 68.77 -5.13
C THR A 150 2.47 69.09 -5.33
N ASN A 151 3.15 69.55 -4.28
CA ASN A 151 4.57 69.87 -4.38
C ASN A 151 5.40 68.63 -4.07
N ASP A 152 6.54 68.49 -4.75
CA ASP A 152 7.47 67.35 -4.66
C ASP A 152 7.86 67.01 -3.20
N ASP A 153 7.98 68.02 -2.30
CA ASP A 153 8.32 67.80 -0.89
C ASP A 153 7.22 67.10 -0.06
N THR A 154 6.02 67.00 -0.62
CA THR A 154 4.83 66.39 0.00
C THR A 154 4.15 65.36 -0.89
N ASP A 155 4.68 65.14 -2.10
CA ASP A 155 4.17 64.19 -3.06
C ASP A 155 4.92 62.86 -2.92
N ASP A 156 4.20 61.79 -2.58
CA ASP A 156 4.80 60.46 -2.51
C ASP A 156 5.18 59.91 -3.90
N PHE A 157 4.64 60.51 -4.98
CA PHE A 157 4.85 60.16 -6.39
C PHE A 157 5.12 61.40 -7.26
N ASP A 158 6.13 62.19 -6.88
CA ASP A 158 6.63 63.43 -7.54
C ASP A 158 6.88 63.42 -9.07
N THR A 159 6.70 62.29 -9.75
CA THR A 159 6.85 62.15 -11.21
C THR A 159 5.63 61.54 -11.91
N ASP A 160 4.56 61.19 -11.19
CA ASP A 160 3.31 60.65 -11.73
C ASP A 160 2.09 61.48 -11.35
N ALA A 161 1.69 62.38 -12.25
CA ALA A 161 0.58 63.30 -12.04
C ALA A 161 -0.82 62.65 -11.86
N SER A 162 -0.90 61.31 -11.79
CA SER A 162 -2.11 60.56 -11.43
C SER A 162 -2.19 60.26 -9.94
N GLU A 163 -1.07 60.27 -9.23
CA GLU A 163 -0.92 59.78 -7.85
C GLU A 163 -0.22 60.84 -7.00
N THR A 164 -0.61 60.95 -5.74
CA THR A 164 -0.04 61.97 -4.82
C THR A 164 0.16 61.48 -3.40
N THR A 165 -0.36 60.30 -3.07
CA THR A 165 -0.42 59.79 -1.70
C THR A 165 -0.29 58.28 -1.76
N ASP A 166 0.56 57.74 -0.88
CA ASP A 166 0.70 56.30 -0.60
C ASP A 166 0.35 56.08 0.88
N THR A 167 -0.90 55.76 1.17
CA THR A 167 -1.41 55.75 2.55
C THR A 167 -0.77 54.64 3.40
N ASP A 168 -0.39 53.51 2.83
CA ASP A 168 0.17 52.37 3.57
C ASP A 168 1.65 52.05 3.27
N GLY A 169 2.23 52.69 2.26
CA GLY A 169 3.66 52.72 1.99
C GLY A 169 4.17 51.53 1.19
N ASP A 170 3.34 50.89 0.37
CA ASP A 170 3.70 49.73 -0.43
C ASP A 170 4.30 50.06 -1.80
N GLY A 171 4.18 51.33 -2.23
CA GLY A 171 4.69 51.86 -3.49
C GLY A 171 3.67 51.92 -4.63
N VAL A 172 2.39 51.64 -4.38
CA VAL A 172 1.27 51.89 -5.29
C VAL A 172 0.47 53.09 -4.76
N GLY A 173 0.11 54.02 -5.64
CA GLY A 173 -0.61 55.24 -5.22
C GLY A 173 -2.09 54.99 -4.93
N ASP A 174 -2.64 55.74 -3.96
CA ASP A 174 -4.02 55.62 -3.48
C ASP A 174 -5.11 55.65 -4.59
N ASN A 175 -4.86 56.27 -5.76
CA ASN A 175 -5.86 56.29 -6.85
C ASN A 175 -5.79 55.05 -7.75
N GLY A 176 -4.66 54.33 -7.74
CA GLY A 176 -4.40 53.11 -8.51
C GLY A 176 -4.43 51.84 -7.68
N ASP A 177 -4.45 51.98 -6.36
CA ASP A 177 -4.54 50.90 -5.37
C ASP A 177 -6.01 50.60 -5.02
N ASP A 178 -6.42 49.34 -5.18
CA ASP A 178 -7.76 48.87 -4.82
C ASP A 178 -7.94 48.74 -3.28
N PHE A 179 -6.84 48.63 -2.52
CA PHE A 179 -6.78 48.60 -1.06
C PHE A 179 -5.80 49.63 -0.45
N PRO A 180 -6.07 50.95 -0.53
CA PRO A 180 -5.18 52.05 -0.07
C PRO A 180 -4.87 52.14 1.43
N SER A 181 -5.00 51.06 2.20
CA SER A 181 -4.67 51.04 3.62
C SER A 181 -4.11 49.69 4.07
N ASP A 182 -3.92 48.77 3.15
CA ASP A 182 -3.35 47.44 3.37
C ASP A 182 -2.14 47.22 2.45
N ALA A 183 -0.95 47.53 2.95
CA ALA A 183 0.32 47.39 2.23
C ALA A 183 0.70 45.96 1.80
N THR A 184 -0.20 44.99 1.95
CA THR A 184 -0.04 43.61 1.47
C THR A 184 -0.93 43.27 0.27
N GLU A 185 -1.85 44.16 -0.11
CA GLU A 185 -2.78 43.98 -1.23
C GLU A 185 -2.88 45.29 -2.02
N ASP A 186 -2.64 45.24 -3.33
CA ASP A 186 -2.75 46.43 -4.20
C ASP A 186 -3.76 46.26 -5.35
N THR A 187 -4.19 45.02 -5.62
CA THR A 187 -4.95 44.63 -6.81
C THR A 187 -6.15 43.78 -6.41
N ASP A 188 -7.32 44.07 -6.98
CA ASP A 188 -8.55 43.25 -6.91
C ASP A 188 -9.01 42.91 -8.34
N THR A 189 -8.51 41.80 -8.89
CA THR A 189 -8.65 41.48 -10.32
C THR A 189 -10.11 41.27 -10.74
N ASP A 190 -10.94 40.66 -9.89
CA ASP A 190 -12.33 40.35 -10.20
C ASP A 190 -13.37 41.28 -9.53
N GLY A 191 -12.93 42.11 -8.58
CA GLY A 191 -13.69 43.20 -7.99
C GLY A 191 -14.63 42.75 -6.86
N ASP A 192 -14.31 41.68 -6.16
CA ASP A 192 -15.14 41.13 -5.09
C ASP A 192 -14.83 41.67 -3.68
N GLY A 193 -13.70 42.38 -3.56
CA GLY A 193 -13.25 43.05 -2.35
C GLY A 193 -12.29 42.26 -1.48
N VAL A 194 -11.75 41.13 -1.96
CA VAL A 194 -10.55 40.46 -1.41
C VAL A 194 -9.38 40.71 -2.37
N GLY A 195 -8.21 41.04 -1.85
CA GLY A 195 -7.04 41.32 -2.69
C GLY A 195 -6.40 40.07 -3.26
N ASP A 196 -5.82 40.18 -4.46
CA ASP A 196 -5.25 39.07 -5.23
C ASP A 196 -4.21 38.24 -4.44
N ASN A 197 -3.48 38.80 -3.46
CA ASN A 197 -2.50 38.02 -2.68
C ASN A 197 -3.16 37.21 -1.54
N GLY A 198 -4.38 37.57 -1.15
CA GLY A 198 -5.17 36.95 -0.09
C GLY A 198 -6.36 36.14 -0.61
N ASP A 199 -6.63 36.22 -1.91
CA ASP A 199 -7.67 35.48 -2.61
C ASP A 199 -7.10 34.20 -3.26
N GLU A 200 -7.68 33.05 -2.93
CA GLU A 200 -7.31 31.78 -3.55
C GLU A 200 -7.86 31.64 -4.99
N TYR A 201 -8.87 32.45 -5.35
CA TYR A 201 -9.51 32.51 -6.67
C TYR A 201 -9.57 33.94 -7.28
N PRO A 202 -8.44 34.62 -7.53
CA PRO A 202 -8.40 36.06 -7.94
C PRO A 202 -9.12 36.43 -9.25
N ASP A 203 -9.65 35.46 -10.00
CA ASP A 203 -10.34 35.66 -11.28
C ASP A 203 -11.85 35.33 -11.19
N ASP A 204 -12.38 34.88 -10.04
CA ASP A 204 -13.79 34.51 -9.83
C ASP A 204 -14.42 35.20 -8.62
N ALA A 205 -15.08 36.33 -8.89
CA ALA A 205 -15.72 37.18 -7.89
C ALA A 205 -16.86 36.54 -7.05
N ASN A 206 -17.10 35.23 -7.18
CA ASN A 206 -18.03 34.48 -6.33
C ASN A 206 -17.32 33.53 -5.36
N GLU A 207 -15.99 33.38 -5.44
CA GLU A 207 -15.18 32.51 -4.59
C GLU A 207 -13.96 33.26 -4.10
N THR A 208 -13.64 33.15 -2.81
CA THR A 208 -12.48 33.83 -2.21
C THR A 208 -11.63 32.93 -1.32
N THR A 209 -12.17 31.78 -0.95
CA THR A 209 -11.60 30.91 0.08
C THR A 209 -11.81 29.47 -0.35
N ASP A 210 -10.78 28.66 -0.14
CA ASP A 210 -10.79 27.21 -0.24
C ASP A 210 -10.30 26.68 1.12
N THR A 211 -11.23 26.33 2.00
CA THR A 211 -10.93 26.04 3.39
C THR A 211 -10.16 24.72 3.56
N ASP A 212 -10.35 23.75 2.69
CA ASP A 212 -9.71 22.43 2.77
C ASP A 212 -8.66 22.14 1.68
N GLY A 213 -8.60 22.98 0.64
CA GLY A 213 -7.53 23.02 -0.35
C GLY A 213 -7.71 22.03 -1.50
N ASP A 214 -8.93 21.66 -1.84
CA ASP A 214 -9.21 20.69 -2.91
C ASP A 214 -9.39 21.31 -4.31
N GLY A 215 -9.47 22.64 -4.38
CA GLY A 215 -9.60 23.41 -5.61
C GLY A 215 -11.04 23.74 -6.03
N VAL A 216 -12.04 23.51 -5.17
CA VAL A 216 -13.38 24.09 -5.26
C VAL A 216 -13.53 25.16 -4.18
N GLY A 217 -14.09 26.32 -4.53
CA GLY A 217 -14.27 27.41 -3.57
C GLY A 217 -15.42 27.14 -2.60
N ASP A 218 -15.30 27.65 -1.37
CA ASP A 218 -16.24 27.43 -0.26
C ASP A 218 -17.71 27.75 -0.59
N ASN A 219 -18.02 28.66 -1.54
CA ASN A 219 -19.42 28.97 -1.90
C ASN A 219 -20.00 28.00 -2.93
N GLY A 220 -19.15 27.30 -3.68
CA GLY A 220 -19.47 26.33 -4.72
C GLY A 220 -19.30 24.89 -4.27
N ASP A 221 -18.71 24.69 -3.09
CA ASP A 221 -18.49 23.42 -2.43
C ASP A 221 -19.62 23.12 -1.42
N ASP A 222 -20.24 21.94 -1.56
CA ASP A 222 -21.25 21.46 -0.62
C ASP A 222 -20.62 20.97 0.71
N PHE A 223 -19.32 20.64 0.72
CA PHE A 223 -18.53 20.23 1.88
C PHE A 223 -17.22 21.02 2.06
N PRO A 224 -17.28 22.34 2.38
CA PRO A 224 -16.11 23.25 2.46
C PRO A 224 -15.06 22.96 3.54
N SER A 225 -15.00 21.76 4.11
CA SER A 225 -14.03 21.38 5.12
C SER A 225 -13.55 19.94 4.98
N ASP A 226 -13.98 19.24 3.93
CA ASP A 226 -13.56 17.90 3.58
C ASP A 226 -13.05 17.85 2.15
N ALA A 227 -11.72 17.95 2.01
CA ALA A 227 -11.03 17.97 0.70
C ALA A 227 -11.22 16.71 -0.16
N ASN A 228 -11.98 15.70 0.30
CA ASN A 228 -12.34 14.52 -0.48
C ASN A 228 -13.77 14.57 -1.03
N GLU A 229 -14.56 15.59 -0.70
CA GLU A 229 -15.96 15.72 -1.11
C GLU A 229 -16.27 17.14 -1.57
N THR A 230 -16.83 17.29 -2.77
CA THR A 230 -17.13 18.62 -3.34
C THR A 230 -18.60 18.82 -3.72
N THR A 231 -19.39 17.76 -3.74
CA THR A 231 -20.71 17.74 -4.39
C THR A 231 -21.64 16.81 -3.65
N ASP A 232 -22.87 17.27 -3.41
CA ASP A 232 -23.98 16.51 -2.86
C ASP A 232 -25.14 16.52 -3.88
N THR A 233 -25.16 15.54 -4.77
CA THR A 233 -26.05 15.55 -5.95
C THR A 233 -27.53 15.45 -5.56
N ASP A 234 -27.88 14.77 -4.48
CA ASP A 234 -29.27 14.56 -4.05
C ASP A 234 -29.67 15.32 -2.76
N GLY A 235 -28.71 15.90 -2.06
CA GLY A 235 -28.91 16.85 -0.97
C GLY A 235 -29.16 16.21 0.39
N ASP A 236 -28.64 15.01 0.63
CA ASP A 236 -28.84 14.28 1.88
C ASP A 236 -27.77 14.55 2.96
N GLY A 237 -26.66 15.18 2.57
CA GLY A 237 -25.55 15.55 3.42
C GLY A 237 -24.41 14.54 3.48
N VAL A 238 -24.39 13.52 2.63
CA VAL A 238 -23.23 12.67 2.33
C VAL A 238 -22.70 13.06 0.95
N GLY A 239 -21.38 13.18 0.81
CA GLY A 239 -20.78 13.62 -0.45
C GLY A 239 -20.76 12.53 -1.50
N ASP A 240 -20.88 12.91 -2.77
CA ASP A 240 -20.98 12.01 -3.92
C ASP A 240 -19.84 10.96 -4.00
N ASN A 241 -18.65 11.20 -3.43
CA ASN A 241 -17.56 10.22 -3.47
C ASN A 241 -17.70 9.13 -2.40
N THR A 242 -18.38 9.43 -1.28
CA THR A 242 -18.65 8.52 -0.17
C THR A 242 -20.03 7.88 -0.29
N ASP A 243 -21.00 8.60 -0.85
CA ASP A 243 -22.37 8.15 -1.04
C ASP A 243 -22.43 6.99 -2.05
N TRP A 244 -22.88 5.84 -1.56
CA TRP A 244 -23.10 4.64 -2.38
C TRP A 244 -24.03 4.93 -3.57
N ASN A 245 -25.07 5.74 -3.35
CA ASN A 245 -26.03 6.15 -4.36
C ASN A 245 -26.32 7.65 -4.27
N ALA A 246 -25.37 8.43 -4.77
CA ALA A 246 -25.39 9.89 -4.98
C ALA A 246 -26.60 10.48 -5.75
N SER A 247 -27.62 9.70 -6.07
CA SER A 247 -28.84 10.18 -6.73
C SER A 247 -30.14 9.85 -5.98
N ASP A 248 -30.04 9.15 -4.86
CA ASP A 248 -31.16 8.80 -4.00
C ASP A 248 -30.86 9.11 -2.53
N ALA A 249 -31.29 10.30 -2.09
CA ALA A 249 -31.11 10.87 -0.75
C ALA A 249 -31.65 10.04 0.44
N SER A 250 -32.16 8.83 0.18
CA SER A 250 -32.52 7.86 1.19
C SER A 250 -31.62 6.63 1.21
N GLU A 251 -30.57 6.55 0.41
CA GLU A 251 -29.75 5.33 0.24
C GLU A 251 -28.27 5.68 0.20
N TRP A 252 -27.76 6.30 1.27
CA TRP A 252 -26.39 6.82 1.34
C TRP A 252 -25.31 5.77 1.66
N ASN A 253 -25.72 4.59 2.13
CA ASN A 253 -24.84 3.52 2.59
C ASN A 253 -25.38 2.16 2.10
N ASP A 254 -24.45 1.24 1.84
CA ASP A 254 -24.68 -0.15 1.41
C ASP A 254 -23.62 -0.96 2.15
N ASN A 255 -23.94 -1.34 3.39
CA ASN A 255 -22.96 -1.81 4.36
C ASN A 255 -22.46 -3.24 4.08
N ASP A 256 -23.25 -4.07 3.40
CA ASP A 256 -22.85 -5.41 2.91
C ASP A 256 -22.37 -5.43 1.45
N GLY A 257 -22.65 -4.39 0.66
CA GLY A 257 -22.28 -4.26 -0.74
C GLY A 257 -23.12 -5.13 -1.69
N ASP A 258 -24.32 -5.55 -1.28
CA ASP A 258 -25.21 -6.41 -2.08
C ASP A 258 -25.88 -5.64 -3.25
N GLY A 259 -25.83 -4.31 -3.19
CA GLY A 259 -26.40 -3.40 -4.17
C GLY A 259 -27.77 -2.82 -3.80
N THR A 260 -28.22 -3.03 -2.57
CA THR A 260 -29.39 -2.45 -1.92
C THR A 260 -28.91 -1.54 -0.81
N GLY A 261 -29.40 -0.29 -0.75
CA GLY A 261 -28.98 0.60 0.34
C GLY A 261 -29.67 0.23 1.65
N ASP A 262 -29.02 0.50 2.78
CA ASP A 262 -29.45 0.11 4.13
C ASP A 262 -30.93 0.47 4.43
N ASN A 263 -31.44 1.61 3.96
CA ASN A 263 -32.84 1.98 4.25
C ASN A 263 -33.88 1.15 3.46
N ALA A 264 -33.46 0.52 2.37
CA ALA A 264 -34.24 -0.43 1.60
C ALA A 264 -33.90 -1.89 1.90
N ASP A 265 -32.70 -2.13 2.44
CA ASP A 265 -32.29 -3.42 2.94
C ASP A 265 -33.07 -3.77 4.21
N ILE A 266 -33.17 -5.06 4.48
CA ILE A 266 -33.75 -5.62 5.69
C ILE A 266 -32.68 -6.35 6.50
N ASP A 267 -31.44 -6.41 6.04
CA ASP A 267 -30.29 -7.12 6.60
C ASP A 267 -29.00 -6.34 6.28
N ASP A 268 -28.86 -5.12 6.83
CA ASP A 268 -27.84 -4.11 6.44
C ASP A 268 -26.38 -4.63 6.38
N ASP A 269 -26.03 -5.71 7.09
CA ASP A 269 -24.67 -6.28 7.14
C ASP A 269 -24.57 -7.73 6.62
N ASP A 270 -25.61 -8.26 5.95
CA ASP A 270 -25.74 -9.65 5.44
C ASP A 270 -25.34 -10.72 6.48
N ASP A 271 -25.55 -10.43 7.77
CA ASP A 271 -25.25 -11.36 8.88
C ASP A 271 -26.35 -12.42 9.07
N THR A 272 -27.37 -12.40 8.20
CA THR A 272 -28.58 -13.23 8.18
C THR A 272 -29.64 -12.88 9.23
N VAL A 273 -29.42 -11.83 10.03
CA VAL A 273 -30.32 -11.34 11.07
C VAL A 273 -30.86 -9.96 10.70
N ASN A 274 -32.10 -9.94 10.23
CA ASN A 274 -32.76 -8.71 9.84
C ASN A 274 -32.71 -7.59 10.91
N ASP A 275 -32.51 -6.32 10.51
CA ASP A 275 -32.37 -5.16 11.44
C ASP A 275 -33.59 -4.96 12.37
N THR A 276 -34.78 -5.42 11.96
CA THR A 276 -35.95 -5.42 12.86
C THR A 276 -35.83 -6.39 14.05
N ASP A 277 -35.08 -7.48 13.88
CA ASP A 277 -34.74 -8.43 14.92
C ASP A 277 -33.50 -7.94 15.73
N GLU A 278 -32.60 -7.15 15.13
CA GLU A 278 -31.46 -6.49 15.81
C GLU A 278 -31.86 -5.36 16.77
N GLU A 279 -32.76 -4.44 16.37
CA GLU A 279 -33.26 -3.37 17.26
C GLU A 279 -33.95 -3.93 18.52
N SER A 280 -34.32 -5.21 18.50
CA SER A 280 -34.93 -5.92 19.61
C SER A 280 -33.92 -6.46 20.64
N ASN A 281 -32.61 -6.49 20.30
CA ASN A 281 -31.56 -7.08 21.12
C ASN A 281 -30.19 -6.41 20.91
N SER A 282 -29.87 -5.40 21.74
CA SER A 282 -28.62 -4.61 21.74
C SER A 282 -27.34 -5.37 22.15
N THR A 283 -27.27 -6.69 21.94
CA THR A 283 -26.07 -7.52 22.06
C THR A 283 -25.64 -8.08 20.70
N LEU A 284 -26.15 -7.47 19.63
CA LEU A 284 -26.00 -7.84 18.23
C LEU A 284 -25.77 -6.50 17.49
N ASP A 285 -24.64 -5.85 17.78
CA ASP A 285 -24.26 -4.56 17.18
C ASP A 285 -22.73 -4.54 17.23
N CYS A 286 -22.13 -5.14 16.21
CA CYS A 286 -20.67 -5.28 16.10
C CYS A 286 -19.96 -3.94 15.86
N SER A 287 -20.69 -2.87 15.50
CA SER A 287 -20.10 -1.56 15.19
C SER A 287 -19.45 -0.85 16.39
N VAL A 288 -19.67 -1.33 17.63
CA VAL A 288 -19.19 -0.70 18.88
C VAL A 288 -18.46 -1.65 19.84
N SER A 289 -18.42 -2.94 19.56
CA SER A 289 -17.61 -3.89 20.35
C SER A 289 -16.15 -3.86 19.88
N THR A 290 -15.24 -4.44 20.66
CA THR A 290 -13.83 -4.61 20.26
C THR A 290 -13.45 -6.10 20.30
N ASP A 291 -14.46 -6.95 20.24
CA ASP A 291 -14.54 -8.38 20.58
C ASP A 291 -16.04 -8.70 20.37
N CYS A 292 -16.48 -8.78 19.11
CA CYS A 292 -17.91 -8.81 18.81
C CYS A 292 -18.57 -10.13 19.23
N ASP A 293 -17.93 -11.24 18.91
CA ASP A 293 -18.40 -12.58 19.21
C ASP A 293 -18.18 -13.00 20.69
N GLY A 294 -17.31 -12.28 21.42
CA GLY A 294 -17.06 -12.47 22.84
C GLY A 294 -16.12 -13.64 23.14
N ASP A 295 -15.31 -14.06 22.18
CA ASP A 295 -14.39 -15.20 22.29
C ASP A 295 -13.10 -14.84 23.09
N GLY A 296 -12.82 -13.53 23.21
CA GLY A 296 -11.72 -12.95 23.96
C GLY A 296 -10.51 -12.52 23.13
N TYR A 297 -10.55 -12.70 21.81
CA TYR A 297 -9.75 -11.97 20.84
C TYR A 297 -10.47 -10.66 20.48
N SER A 298 -9.76 -9.76 19.82
CA SER A 298 -10.37 -8.50 19.38
C SER A 298 -10.50 -8.53 17.89
N ASP A 299 -11.54 -7.91 17.34
CA ASP A 299 -11.83 -7.87 15.89
C ASP A 299 -10.61 -7.49 15.00
N ALA A 300 -9.62 -6.76 15.53
CA ALA A 300 -8.39 -6.42 14.79
C ALA A 300 -7.29 -7.51 14.80
N ASP A 301 -7.37 -8.45 15.72
CA ASP A 301 -6.46 -9.57 15.95
C ASP A 301 -7.19 -10.93 15.74
N ASP A 302 -8.40 -10.90 15.16
CA ASP A 302 -9.31 -12.02 14.96
C ASP A 302 -9.67 -12.11 13.48
N ALA A 303 -9.38 -13.23 12.84
CA ALA A 303 -9.67 -13.45 11.43
C ALA A 303 -11.17 -13.70 11.16
N PHE A 304 -11.94 -14.09 12.18
CA PHE A 304 -13.35 -14.46 12.11
C PHE A 304 -14.13 -13.77 13.23
N ASP A 305 -14.09 -12.43 13.24
CA ASP A 305 -14.61 -11.53 14.28
C ASP A 305 -16.12 -11.63 14.62
N LEU A 306 -16.86 -12.49 13.92
CA LEU A 306 -18.28 -12.81 14.13
C LEU A 306 -18.52 -14.25 14.61
N ASP A 307 -17.50 -15.10 14.62
CA ASP A 307 -17.59 -16.53 14.93
C ASP A 307 -16.81 -16.87 16.21
N PRO A 308 -17.48 -17.01 17.36
CA PRO A 308 -16.82 -17.26 18.66
C PRO A 308 -16.16 -18.64 18.78
N GLU A 309 -16.27 -19.44 17.73
CA GLU A 309 -15.60 -20.71 17.60
C GLU A 309 -14.26 -20.64 16.82
N ALA A 310 -13.93 -19.56 16.10
CA ALA A 310 -12.73 -19.42 15.26
C ALA A 310 -12.06 -18.04 15.41
N TRP A 311 -10.72 -17.98 15.33
CA TRP A 311 -10.00 -16.68 15.36
C TRP A 311 -8.65 -16.67 14.63
N ASP A 312 -8.07 -17.84 14.34
CA ASP A 312 -6.79 -18.00 13.65
C ASP A 312 -7.04 -18.37 12.16
N ASP A 313 -6.34 -17.69 11.25
CA ASP A 313 -6.25 -17.93 9.78
C ASP A 313 -4.76 -17.75 9.40
N ASN A 314 -3.99 -18.83 9.45
CA ASN A 314 -2.52 -18.74 9.37
C ASN A 314 -2.01 -18.40 7.97
N ASP A 315 -2.70 -18.83 6.91
CA ASP A 315 -2.31 -18.60 5.53
C ASP A 315 -3.03 -17.41 4.85
N GLY A 316 -4.13 -16.94 5.45
CA GLY A 316 -4.92 -15.79 5.01
C GLY A 316 -5.92 -16.10 3.89
N ASP A 317 -6.35 -17.35 3.73
CA ASP A 317 -7.26 -17.78 2.68
C ASP A 317 -8.75 -17.63 3.02
N GLY A 318 -9.05 -17.27 4.28
CA GLY A 318 -10.40 -17.09 4.80
C GLY A 318 -11.07 -18.37 5.29
N LEU A 319 -10.31 -19.45 5.49
CA LEU A 319 -10.71 -20.67 6.19
C LEU A 319 -10.07 -20.69 7.59
N ALA A 320 -10.76 -21.27 8.56
CA ALA A 320 -10.31 -21.25 9.94
C ALA A 320 -9.42 -22.45 10.27
N ASP A 321 -8.26 -22.23 10.88
CA ASP A 321 -7.30 -23.29 11.27
C ASP A 321 -7.94 -24.35 12.20
N THR A 322 -8.85 -23.91 13.09
CA THR A 322 -9.48 -24.80 14.06
C THR A 322 -10.75 -24.19 14.64
N PHE A 323 -11.61 -25.03 15.24
CA PHE A 323 -12.69 -24.59 16.13
C PHE A 323 -12.48 -25.01 17.59
N PRO A 324 -11.69 -24.26 18.40
CA PRO A 324 -11.24 -24.76 19.71
C PRO A 324 -12.36 -24.92 20.75
N ASN A 325 -13.46 -24.19 20.56
CA ASN A 325 -14.64 -24.26 21.42
C ASN A 325 -15.72 -25.24 20.90
N LEU A 326 -15.55 -25.78 19.69
CA LEU A 326 -16.55 -26.59 18.99
C LEU A 326 -16.11 -28.03 18.83
N LEU A 327 -16.55 -28.87 19.77
CA LEU A 327 -16.44 -30.32 19.64
C LEU A 327 -17.83 -30.91 19.52
N VAL A 328 -18.12 -31.54 18.38
CA VAL A 328 -19.39 -32.19 18.11
C VAL A 328 -19.27 -33.70 18.24
N GLU A 329 -20.41 -34.33 18.53
CA GLU A 329 -20.51 -35.78 18.52
C GLU A 329 -20.35 -36.29 17.09
N ASP A 330 -19.30 -37.07 16.84
CA ASP A 330 -19.08 -37.70 15.53
C ASP A 330 -19.76 -39.06 15.47
N TRP A 331 -20.63 -39.20 14.47
CA TRP A 331 -21.48 -40.37 14.28
C TRP A 331 -21.14 -41.03 12.95
N VAL A 332 -20.56 -42.23 13.03
CA VAL A 332 -20.22 -43.02 11.85
C VAL A 332 -21.34 -44.01 11.56
N THR A 333 -21.84 -44.01 10.33
CA THR A 333 -22.82 -45.01 9.86
C THR A 333 -22.08 -46.12 9.13
N VAL A 334 -22.22 -47.35 9.65
CA VAL A 334 -21.65 -48.55 9.03
C VAL A 334 -22.78 -49.34 8.41
N GLU A 335 -22.73 -49.52 7.09
CA GLU A 335 -23.59 -50.45 6.37
C GLU A 335 -23.10 -51.88 6.65
N MET A 336 -23.88 -52.64 7.41
CA MET A 336 -23.55 -54.03 7.76
C MET A 336 -23.95 -54.99 6.65
N CYS A 337 -25.01 -54.67 5.94
CA CYS A 337 -25.46 -55.43 4.79
C CYS A 337 -26.24 -54.53 3.83
N SER A 338 -25.98 -54.72 2.54
CA SER A 338 -26.93 -54.45 1.46
C SER A 338 -27.24 -55.71 0.67
N VAL A 339 -28.51 -55.88 0.33
CA VAL A 339 -28.98 -56.99 -0.48
C VAL A 339 -30.02 -56.50 -1.50
N THR A 340 -29.86 -56.93 -2.74
CA THR A 340 -30.78 -56.61 -3.85
C THR A 340 -31.33 -57.90 -4.40
N VAL A 341 -32.63 -57.94 -4.68
CA VAL A 341 -33.25 -59.06 -5.41
C VAL A 341 -33.38 -58.70 -6.89
N LEU A 342 -32.68 -59.44 -7.73
CA LEU A 342 -32.68 -59.37 -9.18
C LEU A 342 -33.46 -60.56 -9.76
N SER A 343 -33.97 -60.40 -10.99
CA SER A 343 -34.66 -61.47 -11.73
C SER A 343 -33.81 -62.72 -12.06
N THR A 344 -32.53 -62.70 -11.68
CA THR A 344 -31.55 -63.78 -11.90
C THR A 344 -31.12 -64.48 -10.62
N ASP A 345 -31.59 -64.01 -9.46
CA ASP A 345 -31.11 -64.47 -8.16
C ASP A 345 -31.74 -65.81 -7.75
N ASP A 346 -31.00 -66.56 -6.93
CA ASP A 346 -31.23 -67.96 -6.58
C ASP A 346 -32.29 -68.11 -5.50
N ASP A 347 -33.18 -69.10 -5.66
CA ASP A 347 -34.21 -69.51 -4.68
C ASP A 347 -33.50 -70.21 -3.50
N SER A 348 -32.93 -69.39 -2.62
CA SER A 348 -31.98 -69.77 -1.57
C SER A 348 -32.65 -70.64 -0.50
N ASP A 349 -33.97 -70.47 -0.29
CA ASP A 349 -34.75 -71.25 0.67
C ASP A 349 -35.71 -72.31 0.04
N GLY A 350 -35.78 -72.37 -1.30
CA GLY A 350 -36.42 -73.43 -2.07
C GLY A 350 -37.95 -73.35 -2.14
N ASP A 351 -38.52 -72.16 -1.93
CA ASP A 351 -39.96 -71.93 -1.75
C ASP A 351 -40.70 -71.37 -2.98
N THR A 352 -39.97 -71.21 -4.10
CA THR A 352 -40.43 -70.70 -5.41
C THR A 352 -40.60 -69.18 -5.53
N GLU A 353 -40.28 -68.41 -4.49
CA GLU A 353 -40.07 -66.95 -4.58
C GLU A 353 -38.58 -66.67 -4.87
N GLU A 354 -38.28 -65.64 -5.67
CA GLU A 354 -36.90 -65.20 -5.82
C GLU A 354 -36.48 -64.41 -4.58
N ASP A 355 -35.39 -64.81 -3.94
CA ASP A 355 -34.90 -64.18 -2.71
C ASP A 355 -33.39 -63.91 -2.76
N ALA A 356 -32.99 -62.93 -1.94
CA ALA A 356 -31.59 -62.64 -1.68
C ALA A 356 -31.43 -62.39 -0.18
N GLU A 357 -30.38 -62.96 0.40
CA GLU A 357 -30.09 -62.83 1.82
C GLU A 357 -28.65 -62.41 2.09
N CYS A 358 -28.47 -61.80 3.26
CA CYS A 358 -27.17 -61.48 3.81
C CYS A 358 -27.17 -61.74 5.32
N ASP A 359 -26.03 -62.21 5.80
CA ASP A 359 -25.77 -62.37 7.23
C ASP A 359 -24.89 -61.22 7.72
N PHE A 360 -25.21 -60.67 8.88
CA PHE A 360 -24.39 -59.64 9.52
C PHE A 360 -24.51 -59.70 11.04
N THR A 361 -23.51 -59.18 11.74
CA THR A 361 -23.46 -59.19 13.21
C THR A 361 -23.60 -57.77 13.76
N LEU A 362 -24.63 -57.51 14.57
CA LEU A 362 -24.78 -56.24 15.29
C LEU A 362 -23.89 -56.24 16.55
N PRO A 363 -22.94 -55.30 16.70
CA PRO A 363 -22.10 -55.20 17.89
C PRO A 363 -22.90 -54.91 19.16
N ALA A 364 -22.35 -55.31 20.32
CA ALA A 364 -23.02 -55.13 21.59
C ALA A 364 -23.07 -53.66 22.03
N GLY A 365 -24.28 -53.10 22.14
CA GLY A 365 -24.51 -51.72 22.57
C GLY A 365 -25.01 -50.82 21.44
N GLU A 366 -24.98 -51.29 20.20
CA GLU A 366 -25.39 -50.54 19.02
C GLU A 366 -26.88 -50.73 18.69
N THR A 367 -27.41 -49.83 17.88
CA THR A 367 -28.78 -49.89 17.35
C THR A 367 -28.74 -49.95 15.84
N MET A 368 -29.25 -51.05 15.27
CA MET A 368 -29.41 -51.21 13.82
C MET A 368 -30.72 -50.58 13.37
N ASP A 369 -30.66 -49.76 12.32
CA ASP A 369 -31.82 -49.31 11.56
C ASP A 369 -31.93 -50.07 10.23
N LEU A 370 -33.14 -50.55 9.93
CA LEU A 370 -33.44 -51.27 8.69
C LEU A 370 -34.17 -50.36 7.70
N TYR A 371 -33.60 -50.21 6.51
CA TYR A 371 -34.18 -49.45 5.41
C TYR A 371 -34.36 -50.29 4.17
N VAL A 372 -35.35 -49.92 3.37
CA VAL A 372 -35.67 -50.61 2.13
C VAL A 372 -36.06 -49.59 1.09
N GLN A 373 -35.35 -49.61 -0.02
CA GLN A 373 -35.69 -48.82 -1.17
C GLN A 373 -36.45 -49.67 -2.17
N THR A 374 -37.68 -49.25 -2.47
CA THR A 374 -38.51 -49.96 -3.42
C THR A 374 -38.42 -49.37 -4.83
N GLY A 375 -38.26 -50.22 -5.85
CA GLY A 375 -38.39 -49.81 -7.25
C GLY A 375 -39.85 -49.60 -7.69
N ALA A 376 -40.06 -49.49 -9.01
CA ALA A 376 -41.43 -49.42 -9.55
C ALA A 376 -42.13 -50.77 -9.37
N TRP A 377 -43.44 -50.76 -9.07
CA TRP A 377 -44.26 -51.98 -8.92
C TRP A 377 -43.92 -52.89 -7.72
N SER A 378 -43.33 -52.34 -6.65
CA SER A 378 -42.91 -53.07 -5.44
C SER A 378 -44.00 -53.76 -4.60
N GLY A 379 -45.24 -53.84 -5.08
CA GLY A 379 -46.36 -54.46 -4.35
C GLY A 379 -46.20 -55.97 -4.11
N GLU A 380 -45.18 -56.58 -4.67
CA GLU A 380 -44.91 -58.02 -4.68
C GLU A 380 -43.67 -58.39 -3.83
N THR A 381 -42.90 -57.39 -3.38
CA THR A 381 -41.73 -57.56 -2.51
C THR A 381 -42.11 -57.74 -1.05
N GLY A 382 -41.49 -58.70 -0.37
CA GLY A 382 -41.55 -58.91 1.07
C GLY A 382 -40.16 -58.94 1.71
N ILE A 383 -40.12 -58.83 3.03
CA ILE A 383 -38.87 -58.75 3.80
C ILE A 383 -38.98 -59.57 5.06
N LYS A 384 -37.92 -60.32 5.36
CA LYS A 384 -37.79 -61.17 6.54
C LYS A 384 -36.48 -60.83 7.22
N LEU A 385 -36.57 -60.40 8.48
CA LEU A 385 -35.42 -60.24 9.35
C LEU A 385 -35.44 -61.36 10.40
N THR A 386 -34.41 -62.21 10.39
CA THR A 386 -34.17 -63.23 11.42
C THR A 386 -33.27 -62.64 12.50
N HIS A 387 -33.72 -62.71 13.75
CA HIS A 387 -33.03 -62.14 14.92
C HIS A 387 -32.04 -63.15 15.53
N PRO A 388 -31.09 -62.69 16.37
CA PRO A 388 -30.12 -63.57 17.05
C PRO A 388 -30.75 -64.67 17.92
N ASP A 389 -31.99 -64.48 18.39
CA ASP A 389 -32.73 -65.49 19.17
C ASP A 389 -33.47 -66.51 18.29
N GLY A 390 -33.36 -66.38 16.96
CA GLY A 390 -34.05 -67.18 15.95
C GLY A 390 -35.52 -66.80 15.72
N SER A 391 -36.02 -65.75 16.36
CA SER A 391 -37.33 -65.18 16.02
C SER A 391 -37.26 -64.43 14.68
N GLN A 392 -38.42 -64.21 14.05
CA GLN A 392 -38.49 -63.55 12.75
C GLN A 392 -39.50 -62.40 12.78
N THR A 393 -39.08 -61.25 12.25
CA THR A 393 -39.98 -60.16 11.87
C THR A 393 -40.20 -60.22 10.37
N VAL A 394 -41.46 -60.36 9.95
CA VAL A 394 -41.82 -60.50 8.54
C VAL A 394 -42.75 -59.36 8.13
N TRP A 395 -42.39 -58.69 7.05
CA TRP A 395 -43.23 -57.72 6.38
C TRP A 395 -43.63 -58.26 5.01
N ALA A 396 -44.89 -58.67 4.92
CA ALA A 396 -45.42 -59.36 3.76
C ALA A 396 -45.62 -58.45 2.53
N HIS A 397 -45.78 -59.07 1.36
CA HIS A 397 -46.09 -58.43 0.08
C HIS A 397 -47.23 -57.40 0.17
N GLY A 398 -47.09 -56.28 -0.54
CA GLY A 398 -48.13 -55.24 -0.67
C GLY A 398 -48.33 -54.37 0.56
N THR A 399 -47.38 -54.39 1.50
CA THR A 399 -47.36 -53.50 2.68
C THR A 399 -46.96 -52.06 2.30
N TRP A 400 -46.31 -51.88 1.14
CA TRP A 400 -45.75 -50.62 0.65
C TRP A 400 -46.74 -49.86 -0.26
N GLY A 401 -46.69 -48.52 -0.25
CA GLY A 401 -47.52 -47.69 -1.11
C GLY A 401 -47.10 -47.77 -2.57
N ALA A 402 -48.02 -47.52 -3.51
CA ALA A 402 -47.76 -47.59 -4.97
C ALA A 402 -46.88 -46.45 -5.53
N ALA A 403 -45.99 -45.87 -4.72
CA ALA A 403 -45.14 -44.75 -5.08
C ALA A 403 -43.72 -45.24 -5.38
N ASN A 404 -43.21 -44.92 -6.57
CA ASN A 404 -41.91 -45.40 -7.06
C ASN A 404 -40.74 -44.78 -6.26
N TYR A 405 -39.67 -45.54 -6.03
CA TYR A 405 -38.38 -45.09 -5.50
C TYR A 405 -38.44 -44.44 -4.10
N GLN A 406 -39.30 -44.96 -3.22
CA GLN A 406 -39.36 -44.51 -1.83
C GLN A 406 -38.44 -45.36 -0.94
N LEU A 407 -37.74 -44.70 -0.01
CA LEU A 407 -37.01 -45.33 1.09
C LEU A 407 -37.96 -45.48 2.29
N TYR A 408 -38.13 -46.69 2.77
CA TYR A 408 -39.01 -47.02 3.90
C TYR A 408 -38.16 -47.44 5.11
N PHE A 409 -38.49 -46.90 6.28
CA PHE A 409 -37.89 -47.26 7.56
C PHE A 409 -38.72 -48.35 8.27
N PHE A 410 -38.04 -49.42 8.70
CA PHE A 410 -38.68 -50.64 9.22
C PHE A 410 -38.62 -50.82 10.71
N GLY A 411 -37.78 -50.02 11.35
CA GLY A 411 -37.58 -50.03 12.78
C GLY A 411 -36.11 -50.16 13.13
N SER A 412 -35.89 -49.94 14.43
CA SER A 412 -34.59 -50.03 15.08
C SER A 412 -34.53 -51.29 15.93
N PHE A 413 -33.40 -51.99 15.91
CA PHE A 413 -33.17 -53.23 16.64
C PHE A 413 -31.88 -53.12 17.45
N THR A 414 -31.90 -53.63 18.69
CA THR A 414 -30.81 -53.42 19.68
C THR A 414 -30.25 -54.73 20.23
N ASP A 415 -30.74 -55.88 19.76
CA ASP A 415 -30.30 -57.17 20.28
C ASP A 415 -28.98 -57.55 19.61
N ALA A 416 -27.88 -57.55 20.36
CA ALA A 416 -26.57 -57.87 19.82
C ALA A 416 -26.47 -59.34 19.34
N GLY A 417 -25.79 -59.57 18.23
CA GLY A 417 -25.57 -60.90 17.65
C GLY A 417 -25.84 -60.97 16.15
N ASP A 418 -25.93 -62.19 15.63
CA ASP A 418 -26.05 -62.45 14.20
C ASP A 418 -27.51 -62.31 13.73
N TYR A 419 -27.71 -61.53 12.67
CA TYR A 419 -28.97 -61.33 11.97
C TYR A 419 -28.84 -61.87 10.54
N THR A 420 -29.96 -62.33 10.00
CA THR A 420 -30.10 -62.63 8.56
C THR A 420 -31.21 -61.75 8.01
N LEU A 421 -30.87 -60.87 7.06
CA LEU A 421 -31.83 -60.06 6.33
C LEU A 421 -32.08 -60.69 4.97
N GLN A 422 -33.34 -60.99 4.69
CA GLN A 422 -33.79 -61.54 3.42
C GLN A 422 -34.82 -60.59 2.79
N ILE A 423 -34.64 -60.31 1.51
CA ILE A 423 -35.62 -59.68 0.64
C ILE A 423 -36.10 -60.70 -0.39
N TYR A 424 -37.41 -60.76 -0.62
CA TYR A 424 -38.01 -61.77 -1.50
C TYR A 424 -39.11 -61.17 -2.39
N ASP A 425 -39.29 -61.73 -3.58
CA ASP A 425 -40.23 -61.27 -4.62
C ASP A 425 -41.09 -62.43 -5.15
N SER A 426 -42.42 -62.28 -5.09
CA SER A 426 -43.36 -63.36 -5.43
C SER A 426 -43.53 -63.65 -6.94
N PHE A 427 -43.01 -62.83 -7.86
CA PHE A 427 -43.18 -63.02 -9.31
C PHE A 427 -41.87 -63.05 -10.14
N GLY A 428 -40.72 -62.83 -9.52
CA GLY A 428 -39.41 -62.99 -10.16
C GLY A 428 -39.09 -62.02 -11.27
N ASP A 429 -39.88 -60.97 -11.41
CA ASP A 429 -39.63 -59.90 -12.38
C ASP A 429 -38.84 -58.75 -11.77
N SER A 430 -38.58 -58.76 -10.46
CA SER A 430 -38.00 -57.66 -9.68
C SER A 430 -38.81 -56.38 -9.85
N CYS A 431 -38.44 -55.31 -9.14
CA CYS A 431 -39.12 -54.01 -9.20
C CYS A 431 -38.87 -53.21 -10.51
N ASN A 432 -39.05 -53.85 -11.67
CA ASN A 432 -38.70 -53.46 -13.04
C ASN A 432 -39.61 -52.33 -13.61
N PRO A 433 -39.10 -51.33 -14.39
CA PRO A 433 -38.37 -51.53 -15.66
C PRO A 433 -36.85 -51.19 -15.66
N GLY A 434 -36.20 -50.93 -14.52
CA GLY A 434 -34.85 -50.35 -14.44
C GLY A 434 -33.73 -51.33 -14.06
N ALA A 435 -32.46 -50.88 -14.16
CA ALA A 435 -31.27 -51.65 -13.83
C ALA A 435 -31.08 -51.92 -12.33
N ASP A 436 -31.83 -51.22 -11.49
CA ASP A 436 -31.70 -51.26 -10.03
C ASP A 436 -32.94 -51.99 -9.47
N GLY A 437 -32.74 -53.19 -8.94
CA GLY A 437 -33.78 -54.01 -8.30
C GLY A 437 -34.32 -53.37 -7.01
N CYS A 438 -35.21 -54.06 -6.31
CA CYS A 438 -35.55 -53.64 -4.95
C CYS A 438 -34.38 -53.96 -4.01
N TYR A 439 -34.04 -53.01 -3.12
CA TYR A 439 -32.85 -53.04 -2.28
C TYR A 439 -33.25 -52.94 -0.81
N ALA A 440 -32.65 -53.79 0.04
CA ALA A 440 -32.75 -53.70 1.48
C ALA A 440 -31.36 -53.53 2.08
N ALA A 441 -31.23 -52.64 3.06
CA ALA A 441 -29.99 -52.42 3.78
C ALA A 441 -30.21 -52.28 5.27
N ALA A 442 -29.27 -52.88 6.00
CA ALA A 442 -29.14 -52.77 7.44
C ALA A 442 -27.86 -51.99 7.75
N SER A 443 -28.02 -50.88 8.45
CA SER A 443 -26.92 -50.07 8.93
C SER A 443 -27.06 -49.83 10.43
N TYR A 444 -25.95 -49.62 11.13
CA TYR A 444 -25.98 -49.06 12.47
C TYR A 444 -25.13 -47.80 12.48
N THR A 445 -25.50 -46.88 13.36
CA THR A 445 -24.73 -45.66 13.58
C THR A 445 -24.19 -45.71 14.99
N TYR A 446 -22.89 -45.49 15.14
CA TYR A 446 -22.22 -45.45 16.44
C TYR A 446 -21.49 -44.13 16.65
N MET A 447 -21.32 -43.76 17.91
CA MET A 447 -20.50 -42.63 18.32
C MET A 447 -19.02 -42.97 18.16
N ALA A 448 -18.39 -42.47 17.10
CA ALA A 448 -16.97 -42.69 16.84
C ALA A 448 -16.08 -41.85 17.77
N GLY A 449 -16.59 -40.70 18.22
CA GLY A 449 -15.87 -39.85 19.16
C GLY A 449 -16.44 -38.44 19.24
N MET A 450 -15.57 -37.50 19.61
CA MET A 450 -15.80 -36.09 19.40
C MET A 450 -14.89 -35.64 18.26
N ALA A 451 -15.42 -34.87 17.32
CA ALA A 451 -14.66 -34.29 16.21
C ALA A 451 -14.91 -32.78 16.16
N ILE A 452 -13.96 -32.07 15.55
CA ILE A 452 -14.16 -30.70 15.10
C ILE A 452 -15.01 -30.78 13.82
N PRO A 453 -16.15 -30.08 13.72
CA PRO A 453 -16.95 -30.11 12.50
C PRO A 453 -16.25 -29.37 11.36
N SER A 454 -16.56 -29.71 10.11
CA SER A 454 -16.00 -29.02 8.93
C SER A 454 -16.51 -27.59 8.74
N THR A 455 -17.58 -27.22 9.43
CA THR A 455 -18.15 -25.87 9.42
C THR A 455 -18.70 -25.52 10.80
N SER A 456 -18.60 -24.26 11.21
CA SER A 456 -19.19 -23.75 12.44
C SER A 456 -20.71 -23.54 12.30
N GLY A 457 -21.35 -23.12 13.40
CA GLY A 457 -22.75 -22.69 13.38
C GLY A 457 -22.98 -21.35 12.64
N TYR A 458 -21.89 -20.63 12.36
CA TYR A 458 -21.85 -19.29 11.77
C TYR A 458 -21.46 -19.32 10.28
N GLY A 459 -21.18 -20.50 9.72
CA GLY A 459 -20.87 -20.67 8.29
C GLY A 459 -19.39 -20.65 7.95
N THR A 460 -18.52 -20.37 8.93
CA THR A 460 -17.06 -20.50 8.82
C THR A 460 -16.69 -21.94 8.51
N THR A 461 -15.74 -22.12 7.60
CA THR A 461 -15.29 -23.44 7.14
C THR A 461 -13.91 -23.73 7.69
N LEU A 462 -13.69 -24.97 8.12
CA LEU A 462 -12.41 -25.43 8.64
C LEU A 462 -11.40 -25.58 7.49
N ASP A 463 -10.22 -25.00 7.63
CA ASP A 463 -9.07 -25.26 6.77
C ASP A 463 -8.49 -26.66 7.07
N ASN A 464 -7.92 -27.31 6.07
CA ASN A 464 -7.21 -28.57 6.30
C ASN A 464 -5.77 -28.50 5.81
N ASP A 465 -5.25 -27.34 5.39
CA ASP A 465 -3.87 -27.08 4.95
C ASP A 465 -3.44 -25.68 5.43
N ASP A 466 -3.26 -25.54 6.75
CA ASP A 466 -3.11 -24.25 7.47
C ASP A 466 -1.91 -23.40 7.01
N ASP A 467 -0.96 -23.95 6.23
CA ASP A 467 0.20 -23.22 5.71
C ASP A 467 0.36 -23.23 4.18
N ASN A 468 -0.56 -23.92 3.50
CA ASN A 468 -0.69 -23.97 2.04
C ASN A 468 0.57 -24.52 1.34
N ASP A 469 1.24 -25.48 1.96
CA ASP A 469 2.37 -26.19 1.36
C ASP A 469 1.95 -27.40 0.52
N GLY A 470 0.67 -27.76 0.58
CA GLY A 470 0.01 -28.77 -0.23
C GLY A 470 -0.20 -30.11 0.47
N PHE A 471 0.11 -30.21 1.76
CA PHE A 471 -0.18 -31.36 2.60
C PHE A 471 -1.25 -31.01 3.62
N SER A 472 -2.15 -31.96 3.93
CA SER A 472 -3.19 -31.65 4.91
C SER A 472 -2.66 -31.72 6.34
N ASP A 473 -3.24 -30.96 7.28
CA ASP A 473 -2.84 -30.99 8.70
C ASP A 473 -2.92 -32.40 9.30
N TRP A 474 -3.86 -33.21 8.77
CA TRP A 474 -3.99 -34.60 9.16
C TRP A 474 -2.81 -35.45 8.69
N ASP A 475 -2.38 -35.28 7.43
CA ASP A 475 -1.21 -35.96 6.88
C ASP A 475 0.07 -35.52 7.60
N GLU A 476 0.23 -34.23 7.84
CA GLU A 476 1.35 -33.66 8.58
C GLU A 476 1.40 -34.12 10.04
N GLY A 477 0.25 -34.25 10.69
CA GLY A 477 0.13 -34.81 12.02
C GLY A 477 0.61 -36.26 12.10
N ILE A 478 0.47 -37.03 11.02
CA ILE A 478 0.97 -38.41 10.89
C ILE A 478 2.47 -38.40 10.59
N CYS A 479 2.88 -37.61 9.61
CA CYS A 479 4.26 -37.51 9.12
C CYS A 479 5.18 -36.68 10.04
N GLY A 480 4.62 -36.05 11.08
CA GLY A 480 5.34 -35.42 12.16
C GLY A 480 5.96 -34.07 11.80
N THR A 481 5.39 -33.39 10.82
CA THR A 481 5.72 -32.02 10.40
C THR A 481 4.87 -30.99 11.14
N ASP A 482 5.08 -29.71 10.87
CA ASP A 482 4.46 -28.58 11.58
C ASP A 482 3.51 -27.85 10.65
N SER A 483 2.20 -28.07 10.83
CA SER A 483 1.15 -27.61 9.90
C SER A 483 0.95 -26.11 9.80
N PHE A 484 1.65 -25.33 10.62
CA PHE A 484 1.62 -23.87 10.56
C PHE A 484 2.87 -23.30 9.86
N ASN A 485 3.70 -24.13 9.23
CA ASN A 485 5.01 -23.75 8.72
C ASN A 485 5.36 -24.43 7.39
N ALA A 486 5.02 -23.74 6.31
CA ALA A 486 5.19 -24.16 4.91
C ALA A 486 6.62 -24.48 4.44
N SER A 487 7.60 -24.41 5.35
CA SER A 487 8.98 -24.85 5.12
C SER A 487 9.31 -26.21 5.75
N ASP A 488 8.40 -26.78 6.55
CA ASP A 488 8.54 -28.08 7.21
C ASP A 488 7.76 -29.19 6.49
N VAL A 489 7.75 -29.15 5.15
CA VAL A 489 6.99 -30.07 4.28
C VAL A 489 7.28 -31.57 4.55
N PRO A 490 6.25 -32.43 4.57
CA PRO A 490 6.40 -33.89 4.56
C PRO A 490 7.31 -34.44 3.46
N THR A 491 7.82 -35.66 3.67
CA THR A 491 8.52 -36.37 2.60
C THR A 491 7.47 -37.02 1.71
N ASP A 492 7.58 -36.76 0.41
CA ASP A 492 6.70 -37.23 -0.64
C ASP A 492 7.61 -37.70 -1.80
N SER A 493 7.83 -39.00 -1.83
CA SER A 493 8.85 -39.65 -2.67
C SER A 493 8.43 -39.76 -4.14
N ASP A 494 7.12 -39.88 -4.42
CA ASP A 494 6.57 -40.03 -5.77
C ASP A 494 5.89 -38.76 -6.34
N SER A 495 5.69 -37.74 -5.50
CA SER A 495 5.04 -36.46 -5.79
C SER A 495 3.55 -36.53 -6.09
N ASP A 496 2.82 -37.46 -5.46
CA ASP A 496 1.37 -37.60 -5.63
C ASP A 496 0.53 -36.79 -4.61
N GLY A 497 1.19 -36.23 -3.60
CA GLY A 497 0.58 -35.37 -2.56
C GLY A 497 0.23 -36.10 -1.26
N LEU A 498 0.56 -37.39 -1.13
CA LEU A 498 0.57 -38.12 0.13
C LEU A 498 1.99 -38.16 0.68
N CYS A 499 2.12 -38.36 2.00
CA CYS A 499 3.42 -38.47 2.63
C CYS A 499 3.78 -39.92 2.92
N ASP A 500 5.06 -40.23 2.78
CA ASP A 500 5.60 -41.60 2.86
C ASP A 500 5.28 -42.32 4.21
N ASP A 501 5.17 -41.58 5.32
CA ASP A 501 5.16 -42.17 6.67
C ASP A 501 3.76 -42.68 7.09
N GLY A 502 3.25 -43.70 6.38
CA GLY A 502 2.01 -44.43 6.71
C GLY A 502 0.71 -43.73 6.30
N VAL A 503 0.82 -42.78 5.36
CA VAL A 503 -0.31 -42.15 4.65
C VAL A 503 -0.36 -42.65 3.21
N ASP A 504 0.79 -42.66 2.53
CA ASP A 504 0.97 -43.36 1.26
C ASP A 504 1.22 -44.86 1.53
N ASP A 505 0.58 -45.70 0.72
CA ASP A 505 0.75 -47.15 0.76
C ASP A 505 1.72 -47.61 -0.37
N ASP A 506 2.13 -46.76 -1.32
CA ASP A 506 3.07 -47.06 -2.43
C ASP A 506 3.99 -45.85 -2.71
N ASP A 507 4.98 -45.63 -1.83
CA ASP A 507 5.88 -44.45 -1.77
C ASP A 507 6.63 -44.13 -3.09
N GLU A 508 6.68 -45.05 -4.04
CA GLU A 508 7.36 -44.89 -5.34
C GLU A 508 6.45 -45.06 -6.57
N ASN A 509 5.16 -45.29 -6.35
CA ASN A 509 4.14 -45.52 -7.37
C ASN A 509 4.51 -46.64 -8.35
N ASP A 510 5.09 -47.72 -7.84
CA ASP A 510 5.53 -48.84 -8.65
C ASP A 510 4.47 -49.95 -8.77
N GLY A 511 3.39 -49.83 -7.99
CA GLY A 511 2.23 -50.69 -7.97
C GLY A 511 2.33 -51.84 -6.96
N VAL A 512 3.25 -51.75 -6.00
CA VAL A 512 3.39 -52.67 -4.87
C VAL A 512 3.23 -51.88 -3.58
N ASP A 513 2.36 -52.34 -2.69
CA ASP A 513 2.15 -51.65 -1.43
C ASP A 513 3.37 -51.85 -0.49
N ASP A 514 3.74 -50.83 0.28
CA ASP A 514 4.80 -50.79 1.30
C ASP A 514 4.78 -51.97 2.28
N ALA A 515 3.57 -52.46 2.60
CA ALA A 515 3.36 -53.59 3.49
C ALA A 515 3.76 -54.94 2.86
N ASP A 516 3.75 -55.01 1.53
CA ASP A 516 4.11 -56.16 0.72
C ASP A 516 5.59 -56.13 0.29
N GLU A 517 6.30 -55.02 0.57
CA GLU A 517 7.75 -54.93 0.41
C GLU A 517 8.51 -55.74 1.49
N ASP A 518 8.73 -57.04 1.28
CA ASP A 518 9.56 -57.83 2.20
C ASP A 518 11.06 -57.47 2.09
N ALA A 519 11.75 -57.53 3.24
CA ALA A 519 13.12 -57.10 3.41
C ALA A 519 14.13 -57.97 2.62
N GLY A 520 14.30 -57.68 1.33
CA GLY A 520 15.29 -58.34 0.48
C GLY A 520 14.96 -58.44 -1.00
N CYS A 521 13.74 -58.09 -1.41
CA CYS A 521 13.36 -58.01 -2.83
C CYS A 521 13.20 -56.55 -3.22
N GLU A 522 14.08 -56.05 -4.11
CA GLU A 522 13.83 -54.76 -4.75
C GLU A 522 12.84 -54.98 -5.90
N LEU A 523 11.60 -54.52 -5.73
CA LEU A 523 10.77 -53.91 -6.78
C LEU A 523 10.30 -54.81 -7.94
N VAL A 524 9.73 -56.00 -7.64
CA VAL A 524 9.02 -56.82 -8.65
C VAL A 524 7.90 -57.63 -8.00
N ALA A 525 6.67 -57.56 -8.53
CA ALA A 525 5.50 -58.37 -8.13
C ALA A 525 5.62 -59.91 -8.28
N ASP A 526 6.77 -60.39 -8.76
CA ASP A 526 7.15 -61.80 -8.98
C ASP A 526 8.63 -61.88 -8.56
N CYS A 527 8.85 -61.93 -7.25
CA CYS A 527 10.16 -61.70 -6.63
C CYS A 527 11.21 -62.74 -7.06
N ASP A 528 10.79 -63.98 -7.32
CA ASP A 528 11.68 -65.06 -7.76
C ASP A 528 11.67 -65.33 -9.29
N GLY A 529 10.71 -64.75 -10.01
CA GLY A 529 10.64 -64.70 -11.47
C GLY A 529 10.05 -65.95 -12.12
N ASP A 530 9.16 -66.67 -11.42
CA ASP A 530 8.57 -67.92 -11.87
C ASP A 530 7.22 -67.77 -12.60
N GLY A 531 6.62 -66.58 -12.48
CA GLY A 531 5.40 -66.17 -13.16
C GLY A 531 4.10 -66.38 -12.38
N VAL A 532 4.18 -66.65 -11.07
CA VAL A 532 3.10 -66.45 -10.09
C VAL A 532 3.40 -65.18 -9.30
N ASP A 533 2.38 -64.33 -9.09
CA ASP A 533 2.57 -63.08 -8.35
C ASP A 533 2.68 -63.38 -6.84
N ASP A 534 3.54 -62.68 -6.12
CA ASP A 534 3.91 -62.94 -4.72
C ASP A 534 2.68 -63.07 -3.79
N VAL A 535 1.64 -62.24 -4.01
CA VAL A 535 0.36 -62.28 -3.26
C VAL A 535 -0.41 -63.60 -3.36
N THR A 536 -0.10 -64.39 -4.38
CA THR A 536 -0.70 -65.71 -4.64
C THR A 536 0.30 -66.85 -4.54
N ASP A 537 1.58 -66.53 -4.35
CA ASP A 537 2.65 -67.50 -4.25
C ASP A 537 2.88 -67.89 -2.78
N ALA A 538 2.71 -69.17 -2.47
CA ALA A 538 3.00 -69.68 -1.11
C ALA A 538 4.50 -69.64 -0.77
N PHE A 539 5.37 -69.47 -1.78
CA PHE A 539 6.83 -69.46 -1.70
C PHE A 539 7.44 -68.41 -2.66
N ASP A 540 6.99 -67.16 -2.54
CA ASP A 540 7.46 -65.91 -3.19
C ASP A 540 8.99 -65.69 -3.39
N SER A 541 9.84 -66.54 -2.83
CA SER A 541 11.30 -66.43 -2.87
C SER A 541 11.99 -67.69 -3.42
N ASP A 542 11.24 -68.70 -3.86
CA ASP A 542 11.71 -69.93 -4.46
C ASP A 542 10.95 -70.28 -5.74
N ALA A 543 11.51 -69.85 -6.88
CA ALA A 543 10.97 -70.01 -8.24
C ALA A 543 10.74 -71.45 -8.73
N SER A 544 10.83 -72.43 -7.84
CA SER A 544 10.52 -73.82 -8.09
C SER A 544 9.30 -74.33 -7.32
N GLU A 545 8.66 -73.51 -6.49
CA GLU A 545 7.50 -73.84 -5.68
C GLU A 545 6.51 -72.67 -5.70
N THR A 546 5.23 -72.94 -5.95
CA THR A 546 4.20 -71.88 -6.00
C THR A 546 3.02 -72.14 -5.08
N THR A 547 2.85 -73.40 -4.64
CA THR A 547 1.66 -73.89 -3.92
C THR A 547 2.06 -74.77 -2.75
N ASP A 548 1.28 -74.68 -1.67
CA ASP A 548 1.37 -75.50 -0.45
C ASP A 548 -0.03 -76.07 -0.14
N MET A 549 -0.31 -77.28 -0.64
CA MET A 549 -1.67 -77.84 -0.60
C MET A 549 -2.11 -78.26 0.81
N ASP A 550 -1.20 -78.69 1.68
CA ASP A 550 -1.51 -79.12 3.04
C ASP A 550 -1.12 -78.08 4.13
N GLY A 551 -0.43 -77.01 3.74
CA GLY A 551 -0.07 -75.88 4.59
C GLY A 551 1.06 -76.19 5.57
N ASP A 552 1.90 -77.20 5.29
CA ASP A 552 3.00 -77.61 6.17
C ASP A 552 4.29 -76.78 6.00
N GLY A 553 4.32 -75.91 4.99
CA GLY A 553 5.44 -75.02 4.65
C GLY A 553 6.49 -75.67 3.76
N ILE A 554 6.18 -76.79 3.08
CA ILE A 554 6.98 -77.41 2.03
C ILE A 554 6.19 -77.37 0.72
N GLY A 555 6.75 -76.77 -0.33
CA GLY A 555 6.03 -76.63 -1.60
C GLY A 555 5.73 -77.95 -2.31
N ASP A 556 4.62 -77.99 -3.03
CA ASP A 556 4.04 -79.16 -3.68
C ASP A 556 5.00 -79.91 -4.63
N ASN A 557 5.97 -79.24 -5.27
CA ASN A 557 6.93 -79.89 -6.17
C ASN A 557 8.03 -80.65 -5.40
N THR A 558 8.30 -80.27 -4.15
CA THR A 558 9.27 -80.89 -3.26
C THR A 558 8.61 -81.82 -2.24
N ASP A 559 7.35 -81.57 -1.92
CA ASP A 559 6.65 -82.27 -0.88
C ASP A 559 6.37 -83.74 -1.23
N SER A 560 6.48 -84.58 -0.20
CA SER A 560 6.35 -86.02 -0.28
C SER A 560 4.99 -86.55 0.16
N ASP A 561 4.09 -85.68 0.65
CA ASP A 561 2.79 -86.00 1.25
C ASP A 561 1.78 -84.86 1.00
N LEU A 562 1.42 -84.67 -0.28
CA LEU A 562 0.88 -83.44 -0.84
C LEU A 562 -0.44 -82.96 -0.21
N ASP A 563 -1.22 -83.84 0.40
CA ASP A 563 -2.48 -83.51 1.07
C ASP A 563 -2.45 -83.67 2.60
N GLY A 564 -1.28 -84.02 3.17
CA GLY A 564 -1.04 -84.08 4.61
C GLY A 564 -1.81 -85.17 5.36
N ASP A 565 -2.35 -86.18 4.68
CA ASP A 565 -3.15 -87.25 5.31
C ASP A 565 -2.29 -88.30 6.06
N GLY A 566 -0.97 -88.27 5.83
CA GLY A 566 0.04 -89.15 6.41
C GLY A 566 0.47 -90.33 5.53
N PHE A 567 -0.03 -90.43 4.30
CA PHE A 567 0.35 -91.42 3.28
C PHE A 567 1.09 -90.75 2.11
N GLY A 568 2.41 -90.67 2.21
CA GLY A 568 3.17 -89.99 1.15
C GLY A 568 2.90 -90.48 -0.29
N ASN A 569 2.83 -89.52 -1.22
CA ASN A 569 2.45 -89.54 -2.65
C ASN A 569 2.75 -90.81 -3.45
N ALA A 570 3.80 -91.54 -3.10
CA ALA A 570 4.20 -92.77 -3.79
C ALA A 570 3.40 -94.01 -3.38
N ASN A 571 2.69 -93.96 -2.24
CA ASN A 571 1.84 -95.02 -1.74
C ASN A 571 0.38 -94.59 -1.56
N ASP A 572 0.03 -93.47 -2.19
CA ASP A 572 -1.30 -92.90 -2.19
C ASP A 572 -1.89 -92.98 -3.59
N ASP A 573 -3.08 -93.57 -3.71
CA ASP A 573 -3.80 -93.65 -4.99
C ASP A 573 -4.52 -92.32 -5.33
N PHE A 574 -4.73 -91.44 -4.36
CA PHE A 574 -5.30 -90.10 -4.46
C PHE A 574 -4.43 -89.03 -3.76
N PRO A 575 -3.20 -88.73 -4.26
CA PRO A 575 -2.23 -87.86 -3.58
C PRO A 575 -2.63 -86.39 -3.37
N SER A 576 -3.85 -85.99 -3.68
CA SER A 576 -4.33 -84.61 -3.56
C SER A 576 -5.70 -84.54 -2.88
N ASP A 577 -6.11 -85.60 -2.21
CA ASP A 577 -7.40 -85.73 -1.53
C ASP A 577 -7.15 -86.34 -0.15
N ALA A 578 -6.99 -85.48 0.85
CA ALA A 578 -6.70 -85.89 2.22
C ALA A 578 -7.75 -86.82 2.87
N SER A 579 -8.89 -87.03 2.19
CA SER A 579 -9.93 -87.95 2.63
C SER A 579 -9.84 -89.35 2.02
N GLU A 580 -8.95 -89.60 1.05
CA GLU A 580 -8.84 -90.85 0.31
C GLU A 580 -7.38 -91.24 0.07
N HIS A 581 -7.03 -92.51 0.30
CA HIS A 581 -5.65 -92.99 0.02
C HIS A 581 -5.59 -94.36 -0.68
N ASN A 582 -6.71 -95.08 -0.80
CA ASN A 582 -6.77 -96.40 -1.45
C ASN A 582 -7.85 -96.42 -2.53
N ASP A 583 -7.56 -97.08 -3.66
CA ASP A 583 -8.52 -97.51 -4.69
C ASP A 583 -8.42 -99.04 -4.87
N ASN A 584 -9.13 -99.80 -4.05
CA ASN A 584 -8.96 -101.27 -4.03
C ASN A 584 -9.46 -101.96 -5.30
N ASP A 585 -10.45 -101.39 -5.98
CA ASP A 585 -11.14 -102.00 -7.11
C ASP A 585 -10.70 -101.42 -8.48
N GLY A 586 -10.02 -100.28 -8.46
CA GLY A 586 -9.30 -99.66 -9.57
C GLY A 586 -10.19 -98.80 -10.47
N ASP A 587 -11.31 -98.30 -9.96
CA ASP A 587 -12.29 -97.53 -10.75
C ASP A 587 -12.09 -96.00 -10.71
N GLY A 588 -11.20 -95.52 -9.83
CA GLY A 588 -10.84 -94.11 -9.67
C GLY A 588 -11.72 -93.32 -8.69
N VAL A 589 -12.53 -93.98 -7.85
CA VAL A 589 -13.20 -93.40 -6.68
C VAL A 589 -12.58 -93.99 -5.41
N GLY A 590 -12.26 -93.15 -4.43
CA GLY A 590 -11.60 -93.62 -3.21
C GLY A 590 -12.52 -94.45 -2.32
N ASP A 591 -11.93 -95.39 -1.57
CA ASP A 591 -12.62 -96.35 -0.72
C ASP A 591 -13.58 -95.68 0.32
N ASN A 592 -13.35 -94.43 0.76
CA ASN A 592 -14.23 -93.76 1.75
C ASN A 592 -15.50 -93.15 1.12
N ALA A 593 -15.45 -92.79 -0.16
CA ALA A 593 -16.55 -92.24 -0.94
C ALA A 593 -17.25 -93.30 -1.81
N ASP A 594 -16.58 -94.41 -2.13
CA ASP A 594 -17.16 -95.49 -2.90
C ASP A 594 -18.19 -96.30 -2.10
N ALA A 595 -19.36 -96.51 -2.70
CA ALA A 595 -20.46 -97.27 -2.12
C ALA A 595 -20.41 -98.77 -2.49
N ASP A 596 -19.54 -99.14 -3.43
CA ASP A 596 -19.47 -100.46 -4.03
C ASP A 596 -18.36 -101.36 -3.43
N ASP A 597 -17.57 -100.85 -2.47
CA ASP A 597 -16.46 -101.54 -1.75
C ASP A 597 -16.84 -102.20 -0.39
#